data_AF-A0A7V3KE63-F1
#
_entry.id   AF-A0A7V3KE63-F1
#
_cell.length_a   1.000
_cell.length_b   1.000
_cell.length_c   1.000
_cell.angle_alpha   90.00
_cell.angle_beta   90.00
_cell.angle_gamma   90.00
#
_symmetry.space_group_name_H-M   'P 1'
#
loop_
_entity.id
_entity.type
_entity.pdbx_description
1 polymer ?
#
loop_
_entity_poly.entity_id
_entity_poly.type
_entity_poly.pdbx_seq_one_letter_code
_entity_poly.pdbx_strand_id
1 'polypeptide(L)'
;MSINLLADIFKRKRALQIPEQIARKFSDESVCRQCGQCCYSSVLYEDRLVIIPELPCKYLVKKSDTVAVCAIYPNRHQLVKWCNPVNQSTVAKGLFPDDCPYVKDIPGYVGKTQMGDSGKKEFYMTLRRTFPNQMRPEYISESDWDKFLLKLKNLT
;
A
#
# COMPACT_ATOMS: atom_id res chain seq x y z
N MET A 1 7.00 20.46 -4.04
CA MET A 1 6.46 19.73 -2.87
C MET A 1 7.24 18.44 -2.71
N SER A 2 7.87 18.22 -1.57
CA SER A 2 8.60 16.98 -1.27
C SER A 2 7.61 15.92 -0.81
N ILE A 3 7.36 14.90 -1.63
CA ILE A 3 6.55 13.73 -1.23
C ILE A 3 7.44 12.87 -0.34
N ASN A 4 7.21 12.89 0.97
CA ASN A 4 7.90 12.02 1.90
C ASN A 4 6.93 10.87 2.20
N LEU A 5 7.18 9.69 1.59
CA LEU A 5 6.22 8.58 1.50
C LEU A 5 5.56 8.26 2.85
N LEU A 6 6.36 8.24 3.91
CA LEU A 6 5.86 7.96 5.25
C LEU A 6 5.14 9.18 5.83
N ALA A 7 5.74 10.37 5.79
CA ALA A 7 5.17 11.56 6.40
C ALA A 7 3.82 11.98 5.79
N ASP A 8 3.62 11.78 4.48
CA ASP A 8 2.38 12.17 3.81
C ASP A 8 1.24 11.15 4.02
N ILE A 9 1.56 9.87 4.24
CA ILE A 9 0.58 8.88 4.75
C ILE A 9 0.08 9.29 6.15
N PHE A 10 0.96 9.82 7.01
CA PHE A 10 0.62 10.14 8.40
C PHE A 10 -0.08 11.51 8.60
N LYS A 11 -0.07 12.41 7.61
CA LYS A 11 -0.82 13.69 7.68
C LYS A 11 -2.35 13.51 7.55
N ARG A 12 -2.81 12.38 7.01
CA ARG A 12 -4.23 12.11 6.77
C ARG A 12 -4.89 11.50 8.01
N LYS A 13 -5.47 12.33 8.88
CA LYS A 13 -6.53 11.91 9.81
C LYS A 13 -7.87 12.31 9.20
N ARG A 14 -8.42 11.50 8.30
CA ARG A 14 -9.86 11.59 8.04
C ARG A 14 -10.56 11.08 9.28
N ALA A 15 -11.51 11.85 9.80
CA ALA A 15 -12.40 11.39 10.85
C ALA A 15 -13.30 10.29 10.26
N LEU A 16 -12.79 9.05 10.24
CA LEU A 16 -13.51 7.88 9.80
C LEU A 16 -14.13 7.21 11.02
N GLN A 17 -15.45 7.20 11.10
CA GLN A 17 -16.16 6.42 12.10
C GLN A 17 -16.20 4.97 11.63
N ILE A 18 -15.48 4.10 12.34
CA ILE A 18 -15.46 2.67 12.08
C ILE A 18 -16.45 2.01 13.04
N PRO A 19 -17.56 1.42 12.54
CA PRO A 19 -18.49 0.71 13.39
C PRO A 19 -17.83 -0.46 14.11
N GLU A 20 -18.12 -0.63 15.40
CA GLU A 20 -17.52 -1.68 16.24
C GLU A 20 -17.77 -3.09 15.67
N GLN A 21 -18.95 -3.33 15.10
CA GLN A 21 -19.26 -4.61 14.47
C GLN A 21 -18.33 -4.94 13.28
N ILE A 22 -17.82 -3.93 12.59
CA ILE A 22 -16.85 -4.12 11.50
C ILE A 22 -15.44 -4.29 12.09
N ALA A 23 -15.09 -3.48 13.10
CA ALA A 23 -13.77 -3.55 13.74
C ALA A 23 -13.46 -4.94 14.34
N ARG A 24 -14.48 -5.67 14.80
CA ARG A 24 -14.35 -7.07 15.26
C ARG A 24 -13.73 -8.02 14.23
N LYS A 25 -13.88 -7.73 12.94
CA LYS A 25 -13.31 -8.56 11.85
C LYS A 25 -11.82 -8.34 11.66
N PHE A 26 -11.23 -7.28 12.24
CA PHE A 26 -9.83 -6.94 11.98
C PHE A 26 -8.83 -7.98 12.48
N SER A 27 -9.20 -8.74 13.51
CA SER A 27 -8.41 -9.88 14.00
C SER A 27 -8.68 -11.19 13.26
N ASP A 28 -9.70 -11.25 12.42
CA ASP A 28 -10.05 -12.45 11.66
C ASP A 28 -9.21 -12.54 10.39
N GLU A 29 -8.05 -13.19 10.52
CA GLU A 29 -7.11 -13.39 9.43
C GLU A 29 -7.69 -14.21 8.26
N SER A 30 -8.78 -14.98 8.49
CA SER A 30 -9.40 -15.83 7.47
C SER A 30 -10.14 -15.03 6.40
N VAL A 31 -10.52 -13.78 6.68
CA VAL A 31 -11.19 -12.90 5.69
C VAL A 31 -10.21 -12.34 4.66
N CYS A 32 -8.89 -12.50 4.86
CA CYS A 32 -7.90 -12.07 3.90
C CYS A 32 -7.95 -12.94 2.62
N ARG A 33 -8.40 -12.34 1.51
CA ARG A 33 -8.46 -13.03 0.20
C ARG A 33 -7.11 -13.23 -0.52
N GLN A 34 -5.99 -12.95 0.14
CA GLN A 34 -4.64 -13.14 -0.42
C GLN A 34 -4.43 -12.45 -1.79
N CYS A 35 -4.87 -11.19 -1.94
CA CYS A 35 -4.68 -10.44 -3.19
C CYS A 35 -3.33 -9.68 -3.26
N GLY A 36 -2.60 -9.60 -2.16
CA GLY A 36 -1.31 -8.90 -2.08
C GLY A 36 -1.35 -7.37 -2.18
N GLN A 37 -2.48 -6.75 -2.51
CA GLN A 37 -2.54 -5.30 -2.72
C GLN A 37 -2.07 -4.51 -1.49
N CYS A 38 -2.40 -4.94 -0.26
CA CYS A 38 -1.92 -4.33 0.98
C CYS A 38 -0.38 -4.38 1.13
N CYS A 39 0.30 -5.31 0.46
CA CYS A 39 1.75 -5.53 0.54
C CYS A 39 2.59 -4.70 -0.45
N TYR A 40 1.97 -3.95 -1.36
CA TYR A 40 2.70 -3.02 -2.23
C TYR A 40 2.89 -1.65 -1.58
N SER A 41 4.01 -1.00 -1.90
CA SER A 41 4.23 0.42 -1.61
C SER A 41 3.13 1.27 -2.24
N SER A 42 2.81 2.37 -1.60
CA SER A 42 1.88 3.37 -2.13
C SER A 42 2.32 4.77 -1.75
N VAL A 43 1.97 5.74 -2.60
CA VAL A 43 2.17 7.17 -2.35
C VAL A 43 0.83 7.89 -2.31
N LEU A 44 0.77 9.01 -1.61
CA LEU A 44 -0.36 9.92 -1.74
C LEU A 44 -0.26 10.69 -3.06
N TYR A 45 -1.27 10.58 -3.91
CA TYR A 45 -1.39 11.29 -5.18
C TYR A 45 -2.86 11.66 -5.38
N GLU A 46 -3.14 12.93 -5.65
CA GLU A 46 -4.51 13.45 -5.84
C GLU A 46 -5.49 12.99 -4.74
N ASP A 47 -5.09 13.21 -3.48
CA ASP A 47 -5.85 12.81 -2.30
C ASP A 47 -6.14 11.32 -2.15
N ARG A 48 -5.41 10.44 -2.85
CA ARG A 48 -5.58 9.00 -2.72
C ARG A 48 -4.25 8.26 -2.61
N LEU A 49 -4.23 7.16 -1.86
CA LEU A 49 -3.08 6.28 -1.86
C LEU A 49 -3.07 5.48 -3.16
N VAL A 50 -2.03 5.67 -3.97
CA VAL A 50 -1.84 4.99 -5.25
C VAL A 50 -0.73 3.96 -5.09
N ILE A 51 -1.05 2.71 -5.38
CA ILE A 51 -0.15 1.55 -5.37
C ILE A 51 0.92 1.73 -6.46
N ILE A 52 2.16 1.41 -6.13
CA ILE A 52 3.28 1.30 -7.08
C ILE A 52 3.55 -0.20 -7.31
N PRO A 53 3.09 -0.79 -8.43
CA PRO A 53 3.18 -2.23 -8.67
C PRO A 53 4.63 -2.75 -8.75
N GLU A 54 5.60 -1.89 -9.04
CA GLU A 54 7.03 -2.24 -9.10
C GLU A 54 7.67 -2.40 -7.72
N LEU A 55 7.00 -1.98 -6.64
CA LEU A 55 7.55 -1.97 -5.30
C LEU A 55 6.75 -2.90 -4.35
N PRO A 56 6.77 -4.22 -4.59
CA PRO A 56 6.18 -5.19 -3.68
C PRO A 56 7.04 -5.35 -2.41
N CYS A 57 6.40 -5.70 -1.30
CA CYS A 57 7.08 -6.27 -0.15
C CYS A 57 7.95 -7.48 -0.56
N LYS A 58 9.17 -7.57 -0.04
CA LYS A 58 10.13 -8.67 -0.32
C LYS A 58 9.63 -10.07 0.04
N TYR A 59 8.58 -10.17 0.88
CA TYR A 59 7.95 -11.44 1.24
C TYR A 59 6.67 -11.73 0.43
N LEU A 60 6.27 -10.85 -0.49
CA LEU A 60 5.11 -11.06 -1.34
C LEU A 60 5.48 -12.02 -2.48
N VAL A 61 4.74 -13.11 -2.61
CA VAL A 61 4.88 -14.11 -3.66
C VAL A 61 3.65 -14.07 -4.54
N LYS A 62 3.81 -13.60 -5.78
CA LYS A 62 2.73 -13.63 -6.78
C LYS A 62 2.46 -15.06 -7.21
N LYS A 63 1.21 -15.51 -7.13
CA LYS A 63 0.76 -16.84 -7.56
C LYS A 63 -0.01 -16.79 -8.88
N SER A 64 -0.81 -15.75 -9.06
CA SER A 64 -1.51 -15.41 -10.30
C SER A 64 -1.68 -13.89 -10.39
N ASP A 65 -2.41 -13.38 -11.38
CA ASP A 65 -2.71 -11.95 -11.49
C ASP A 65 -3.64 -11.42 -10.38
N THR A 66 -4.44 -12.30 -9.78
CA THR A 66 -5.39 -11.95 -8.72
C THR A 66 -5.00 -12.46 -7.34
N VAL A 67 -4.04 -13.39 -7.26
CA VAL A 67 -3.61 -14.04 -6.03
C VAL A 67 -2.12 -13.81 -5.78
N ALA A 68 -1.81 -13.29 -4.60
CA ALA A 68 -0.45 -13.14 -4.10
C ALA A 68 -0.41 -13.36 -2.59
N VAL A 69 0.51 -14.22 -2.15
CA VAL A 69 0.61 -14.70 -0.77
C VAL A 69 1.83 -14.11 -0.08
N CYS A 70 1.71 -13.79 1.20
CA CYS A 70 2.86 -13.38 2.00
C CYS A 70 3.54 -14.63 2.58
N ALA A 71 4.83 -14.82 2.27
CA ALA A 71 5.60 -15.97 2.72
C ALA A 71 5.74 -16.09 4.25
N ILE A 72 5.55 -14.98 4.97
CA ILE A 72 5.65 -14.91 6.43
C ILE A 72 4.31 -14.57 7.11
N TYR A 73 3.17 -14.73 6.42
CA TYR A 73 1.87 -14.23 6.87
C TYR A 73 1.51 -14.56 8.33
N PRO A 74 1.68 -15.81 8.83
CA PRO A 74 1.29 -16.16 10.20
C PRO A 74 2.10 -15.44 11.28
N ASN A 75 3.38 -15.14 11.01
CA ASN A 75 4.31 -14.56 11.98
C ASN A 75 4.75 -13.14 11.61
N ARG A 76 4.06 -12.49 10.65
CA ARG A 76 4.53 -11.24 10.03
C ARG A 76 4.77 -10.11 11.03
N HIS A 77 3.89 -9.93 12.01
CA HIS A 77 4.04 -8.86 13.02
C HIS A 77 5.08 -9.19 14.10
N GLN A 78 5.47 -10.47 14.23
CA GLN A 78 6.53 -10.91 15.12
C GLN A 78 7.89 -10.70 14.45
N LEU A 79 8.01 -11.11 13.19
CA LEU A 79 9.26 -11.07 12.42
C LEU A 79 9.62 -9.66 11.93
N VAL A 80 8.64 -8.83 11.60
CA VAL A 80 8.88 -7.47 11.09
C VAL A 80 7.98 -6.43 11.74
N LYS A 81 8.55 -5.26 12.07
CA LYS A 81 7.83 -4.17 12.75
C LYS A 81 7.14 -3.20 11.79
N TRP A 82 7.53 -3.19 10.52
CA TRP A 82 6.98 -2.29 9.50
C TRP A 82 5.71 -2.84 8.83
N CYS A 83 5.32 -4.10 9.08
CA CYS A 83 4.10 -4.65 8.50
C CYS A 83 2.88 -4.01 9.17
N ASN A 84 1.95 -3.48 8.36
CA ASN A 84 0.78 -2.79 8.87
C ASN A 84 -0.25 -3.78 9.44
N PRO A 85 -0.55 -3.74 10.75
CA PRO A 85 -1.65 -4.51 11.31
C PRO A 85 -2.99 -4.00 10.79
N VAL A 86 -4.02 -4.85 10.76
CA VAL A 86 -5.39 -4.40 10.53
C VAL A 86 -5.94 -3.88 11.85
N ASN A 87 -6.09 -2.56 11.97
CA ASN A 87 -6.71 -1.92 13.13
C ASN A 87 -7.33 -0.59 12.73
N GLN A 88 -8.05 0.06 13.64
CA GLN A 88 -8.75 1.31 13.35
C GLN A 88 -7.81 2.41 12.81
N SER A 89 -6.56 2.50 13.31
CA SER A 89 -5.58 3.50 12.89
C SER A 89 -5.09 3.27 11.46
N THR A 90 -4.77 2.03 11.08
CA THR A 90 -4.31 1.70 9.72
C THR A 90 -5.46 1.73 8.71
N VAL A 91 -6.67 1.35 9.14
CA VAL A 91 -7.91 1.48 8.35
C VAL A 91 -8.21 2.95 8.09
N ALA A 92 -8.22 3.82 9.11
CA ALA A 92 -8.47 5.26 8.93
C ALA A 92 -7.46 5.96 7.99
N LYS A 93 -6.26 5.39 7.82
CA LYS A 93 -5.24 5.87 6.86
C LYS A 93 -5.47 5.41 5.42
N GLY A 94 -6.40 4.49 5.17
CA GLY A 94 -6.70 3.97 3.83
C GLY A 94 -5.67 2.95 3.31
N LEU A 95 -4.96 2.24 4.20
CA LEU A 95 -3.86 1.34 3.81
C LEU A 95 -4.32 0.05 3.11
N PHE A 96 -5.63 -0.24 3.13
CA PHE A 96 -6.25 -1.38 2.48
C PHE A 96 -6.97 -0.93 1.21
N PRO A 97 -7.10 -1.78 0.18
CA PRO A 97 -7.87 -1.42 -1.00
C PRO A 97 -9.37 -1.34 -0.69
N ASP A 98 -10.11 -0.58 -1.49
CA ASP A 98 -11.55 -0.32 -1.28
C ASP A 98 -12.38 -1.60 -1.14
N ASP A 99 -12.03 -2.61 -1.92
CA ASP A 99 -12.73 -3.88 -1.98
C ASP A 99 -12.26 -4.86 -0.88
N CYS A 100 -11.35 -4.47 0.02
CA CYS A 100 -10.78 -5.36 1.03
C CYS A 100 -11.87 -5.88 2.01
N PRO A 101 -11.93 -7.18 2.31
CA PRO A 101 -12.97 -7.72 3.21
C PRO A 101 -12.94 -7.10 4.61
N TYR A 102 -11.78 -6.65 5.09
CA TYR A 102 -11.64 -5.96 6.37
C TYR A 102 -12.37 -4.61 6.42
N VAL A 103 -12.42 -3.89 5.30
CA VAL A 103 -12.97 -2.52 5.25
C VAL A 103 -14.30 -2.43 4.52
N LYS A 104 -14.78 -3.57 4.04
CA LYS A 104 -16.10 -3.73 3.46
C LYS A 104 -17.15 -3.20 4.45
N ASP A 105 -18.11 -2.44 3.91
CA ASP A 105 -19.23 -1.85 4.63
C ASP A 105 -18.85 -0.69 5.58
N ILE A 106 -17.61 -0.21 5.61
CA ILE A 106 -17.25 1.01 6.35
C ILE A 106 -17.71 2.25 5.55
N PRO A 107 -18.67 3.05 6.05
CA PRO A 107 -19.16 4.22 5.32
C PRO A 107 -18.06 5.26 5.09
N GLY A 108 -17.95 5.77 3.86
CA GLY A 108 -16.97 6.80 3.50
C GLY A 108 -15.52 6.32 3.49
N TYR A 109 -15.28 4.99 3.55
CA TYR A 109 -13.93 4.45 3.40
C TYR A 109 -13.36 4.75 2.01
N VAL A 110 -12.13 5.28 1.99
CA VAL A 110 -11.36 5.47 0.75
C VAL A 110 -9.99 4.87 0.95
N GLY A 111 -9.82 3.70 0.37
CA GLY A 111 -8.61 2.92 0.39
C GLY A 111 -7.66 3.27 -0.74
N LYS A 112 -6.57 2.50 -0.77
CA LYS A 112 -5.59 2.60 -1.84
C LYS A 112 -6.08 1.97 -3.14
N THR A 113 -5.61 2.50 -4.26
CA THR A 113 -5.99 2.04 -5.60
C THR A 113 -4.78 1.89 -6.51
N GLN A 114 -4.97 1.26 -7.66
CA GLN A 114 -4.01 1.31 -8.75
C GLN A 114 -4.31 2.50 -9.66
N MET A 115 -3.26 3.07 -10.25
CA MET A 115 -3.40 4.13 -11.24
C MET A 115 -3.95 3.54 -12.55
N GLY A 116 -5.04 4.12 -13.05
CA GLY A 116 -5.60 3.80 -14.37
C GLY A 116 -4.75 4.37 -15.52
N ASP A 117 -5.02 3.92 -16.75
CA ASP A 117 -4.17 4.26 -17.90
C ASP A 117 -4.12 5.76 -18.22
N SER A 118 -5.25 6.46 -18.08
CA SER A 118 -5.36 7.89 -18.41
C SER A 118 -4.49 8.81 -17.55
N GLY A 119 -4.16 8.43 -16.31
CA GLY A 119 -3.33 9.21 -15.38
C GLY A 119 -1.92 8.66 -15.17
N LYS A 120 -1.61 7.49 -15.75
CA LYS A 120 -0.39 6.74 -15.44
C LYS A 120 0.88 7.51 -15.78
N LYS A 121 0.95 8.16 -16.96
CA LYS A 121 2.16 8.89 -17.37
C LYS A 121 2.50 10.01 -16.39
N GLU A 122 1.51 10.83 -16.02
CA GLU A 122 1.71 11.97 -15.12
C GLU A 122 2.08 11.52 -13.71
N PHE A 123 1.44 10.46 -13.22
CA PHE A 123 1.79 9.84 -11.95
C PHE A 123 3.27 9.44 -11.91
N TYR A 124 3.76 8.67 -12.88
CA TYR A 124 5.17 8.24 -12.92
C TYR A 124 6.14 9.40 -13.12
N MET A 125 5.77 10.44 -13.88
CA MET A 125 6.56 11.67 -13.99
C MET A 125 6.68 12.40 -12.65
N THR A 126 5.63 12.35 -11.82
CA THR A 126 5.67 12.88 -10.45
C THR A 126 6.59 12.05 -9.57
N LEU A 127 6.53 10.71 -9.63
CA LEU A 127 7.45 9.83 -8.90
C LEU A 127 8.91 10.08 -9.27
N ARG A 128 9.21 10.27 -10.56
CA ARG A 128 10.57 10.58 -11.05
C ARG A 128 11.19 11.79 -10.37
N ARG A 129 10.38 12.81 -10.05
CA ARG A 129 10.86 14.04 -9.40
C ARG A 129 11.10 13.88 -7.90
N THR A 130 10.47 12.90 -7.25
CA THR A 130 10.44 12.79 -5.78
C THR A 130 11.24 11.61 -5.23
N PHE A 131 11.33 10.51 -5.97
CA PHE A 131 12.00 9.27 -5.52
C PHE A 131 13.54 9.25 -5.56
N PRO A 132 14.25 9.99 -6.43
CA PRO A 132 15.72 9.90 -6.47
C PRO A 132 16.42 10.22 -5.15
N ASN A 133 15.77 10.96 -4.25
CA ASN A 133 16.31 11.35 -2.94
C ASN A 133 15.71 10.54 -1.78
N GLN A 134 14.89 9.52 -2.05
CA GLN A 134 14.27 8.68 -1.01
C GLN A 134 15.20 7.53 -0.63
N MET A 135 15.24 7.20 0.66
CA MET A 135 15.89 5.96 1.11
C MET A 135 15.00 4.76 0.76
N ARG A 136 15.63 3.65 0.34
CA ARG A 136 14.93 2.38 0.10
C ARG A 136 14.25 1.92 1.40
N PRO A 137 12.93 1.66 1.39
CA PRO A 137 12.28 1.07 2.55
C PRO A 137 12.76 -0.35 2.81
N GLU A 138 12.90 -0.73 4.09
CA GLU A 138 13.42 -2.04 4.52
C GLU A 138 12.60 -3.24 3.98
N TYR A 139 11.32 -3.01 3.69
CA TYR A 139 10.40 -4.00 3.17
C TYR A 139 10.51 -4.22 1.66
N ILE A 140 11.26 -3.41 0.93
CA ILE A 140 11.49 -3.53 -0.51
C ILE A 140 12.86 -4.16 -0.76
N SER A 141 12.96 -5.11 -1.69
CA SER A 141 14.25 -5.68 -2.07
C SER A 141 15.13 -4.64 -2.77
N GLU A 142 16.45 -4.78 -2.67
CA GLU A 142 17.39 -3.90 -3.39
C GLU A 142 17.17 -3.98 -4.92
N SER A 143 16.98 -5.20 -5.44
CA SER A 143 16.73 -5.42 -6.86
C SER A 143 15.48 -4.70 -7.38
N ASP A 144 14.37 -4.77 -6.65
CA ASP A 144 13.12 -4.11 -7.07
C ASP A 144 13.23 -2.58 -6.97
N TRP A 145 13.92 -2.08 -5.93
CA TRP A 145 14.18 -0.66 -5.78
C TRP A 145 15.02 -0.10 -6.94
N ASP A 146 16.11 -0.76 -7.29
CA ASP A 146 17.00 -0.31 -8.37
C ASP A 146 16.31 -0.38 -9.74
N LYS A 147 15.56 -1.46 -10.01
CA LYS A 147 14.74 -1.59 -11.23
C LYS A 147 13.73 -0.45 -11.32
N PHE A 148 13.08 -0.12 -10.21
CA PHE A 148 12.11 0.98 -10.17
C PHE A 148 12.79 2.34 -10.41
N LEU A 149 13.91 2.63 -9.78
CA LEU A 149 14.65 3.87 -10.01
C LEU A 149 15.16 3.98 -11.46
N LEU A 150 15.65 2.88 -12.05
CA LEU A 150 16.05 2.83 -13.45
C LEU A 150 14.86 3.09 -14.38
N LYS A 151 13.70 2.48 -14.09
CA LYS A 151 12.45 2.75 -14.82
C LYS A 151 12.10 4.23 -14.77
N LEU A 152 12.17 4.87 -13.60
CA LEU A 152 11.89 6.30 -13.47
C LEU A 152 12.86 7.17 -14.25
N LYS A 153 14.16 6.82 -14.27
CA LYS A 153 15.18 7.55 -15.05
C LYS A 153 14.92 7.49 -16.55
N ASN A 154 14.40 6.36 -17.04
CA ASN A 154 14.14 6.10 -18.45
C ASN A 154 12.76 6.57 -18.95
N LEU A 155 11.96 7.24 -18.11
CA LEU A 155 10.70 7.84 -18.55
C LEU A 155 10.99 8.98 -19.54
N THR A 156 10.35 8.92 -20.70
CA THR A 156 10.42 9.94 -21.76
C THR A 156 9.27 10.96 -21.67
#